data_AF-A0A929KEZ2-F1
#
_entry.id   AF-A0A929KEZ2-F1
#
_cell.length_a   1.000
_cell.length_b   1.000
_cell.length_c   1.000
_cell.angle_alpha   90.00
_cell.angle_beta   90.00
_cell.angle_gamma   90.00
#
_symmetry.space_group_name_H-M   'P 1'
#
loop_
_entity.id
_entity.type
_entity.pdbx_description
1 polymer ?
#
loop_
_entity_poly.entity_id
_entity_poly.type
_entity_poly.pdbx_seq_one_letter_code
_entity_poly.pdbx_strand_id
1 'polypeptide(L)'
;MQKIHRSSKRNLVLGFGISLFLLLLSSGISYFSISQLMESQRWVEHTTQVRSALNNLISLMKDAETGQRGYLLTGDDTFLEPYNGAKAQVLEFYSEVQQLTRDNQSQQHDLPLMEKLIEEKFSIIERTISEKKRGLPPTINILVRGKVIMDSTRVLIKVMNTREANLMLTRKAKLNKFTAFTPIFIGFASLIGMLITLFFYRRIQQNTEASSMLEQQLSEKKKTTERQIEVISNVANKISAGDYHVRVDEEDLK
;
A
#
# COMPACT_ATOMS: atom_id res chain seq x y z
N MET A 1 28.42 -45.21 -2.00
CA MET A 1 27.84 -44.32 -0.96
C MET A 1 27.92 -42.81 -1.28
N GLN A 2 28.87 -42.31 -2.09
CA GLN A 2 28.98 -40.87 -2.42
C GLN A 2 27.76 -40.23 -3.15
N LYS A 3 26.96 -41.01 -3.91
CA LYS A 3 25.78 -40.49 -4.64
C LYS A 3 24.64 -40.02 -3.73
N ILE A 4 24.44 -40.66 -2.56
CA ILE A 4 23.33 -40.35 -1.65
C ILE A 4 23.58 -39.02 -0.92
N HIS A 5 24.83 -38.77 -0.51
CA HIS A 5 25.21 -37.56 0.20
C HIS A 5 25.20 -36.30 -0.69
N ARG A 6 25.58 -36.42 -1.98
CA ARG A 6 25.46 -35.34 -2.99
C ARG A 6 24.00 -34.99 -3.31
N SER A 7 23.11 -35.99 -3.36
CA SER A 7 21.68 -35.81 -3.58
C SER A 7 21.02 -35.03 -2.44
N SER A 8 21.34 -35.36 -1.18
CA SER A 8 20.75 -34.71 -0.01
C SER A 8 21.12 -33.23 0.12
N LYS A 9 22.41 -32.87 -0.08
CA LYS A 9 22.85 -31.46 -0.09
C LYS A 9 22.22 -30.65 -1.23
N ARG A 10 22.13 -31.22 -2.44
CA ARG A 10 21.51 -30.54 -3.60
C ARG A 10 20.01 -30.28 -3.39
N ASN A 11 19.28 -31.24 -2.83
CA ASN A 11 17.86 -31.07 -2.53
C ASN A 11 17.61 -30.01 -1.46
N LEU A 12 18.55 -29.85 -0.52
CA LEU A 12 18.49 -28.83 0.52
C LEU A 12 18.68 -27.41 -0.03
N VAL A 13 19.71 -27.23 -0.88
CA VAL A 13 19.95 -25.95 -1.56
C VAL A 13 18.78 -25.58 -2.47
N LEU A 14 18.18 -26.55 -3.15
CA LEU A 14 16.97 -26.33 -3.96
C LEU A 14 15.78 -25.91 -3.11
N GLY A 15 15.52 -26.58 -1.98
CA GLY A 15 14.44 -26.22 -1.07
C GLY A 15 14.59 -24.82 -0.48
N PHE A 16 15.80 -24.49 0.00
CA PHE A 16 16.11 -23.16 0.52
C PHE A 16 16.03 -22.09 -0.57
N GLY A 17 16.52 -22.39 -1.77
CA GLY A 17 16.41 -21.51 -2.93
C GLY A 17 14.96 -21.25 -3.34
N ILE A 18 14.10 -22.27 -3.33
CA ILE A 18 12.66 -22.12 -3.60
C ILE A 18 11.99 -21.27 -2.52
N SER A 19 12.26 -21.52 -1.24
CA SER A 19 11.73 -20.69 -0.15
C SER A 19 12.17 -19.24 -0.25
N LEU A 20 13.45 -19.00 -0.53
CA LEU A 20 14.00 -17.66 -0.72
C LEU A 20 13.37 -16.97 -1.93
N PHE A 21 13.21 -17.70 -3.04
CA PHE A 21 12.55 -17.19 -4.24
C PHE A 21 11.09 -16.81 -3.97
N LEU A 22 10.33 -17.67 -3.26
CA LEU A 22 8.95 -17.37 -2.86
C LEU A 22 8.86 -16.14 -1.95
N LEU A 23 9.81 -15.98 -1.02
CA LEU A 23 9.89 -14.79 -0.16
C LEU A 23 10.20 -13.52 -0.95
N LEU A 24 11.16 -13.56 -1.87
CA LEU A 24 11.48 -12.41 -2.72
C LEU A 24 10.31 -12.05 -3.64
N LEU A 25 9.65 -13.05 -4.21
CA LEU A 25 8.47 -12.87 -5.05
C LEU A 25 7.31 -12.27 -4.27
N SER A 26 7.02 -12.78 -3.07
CA SER A 26 5.95 -12.24 -2.22
C SER A 26 6.25 -10.81 -1.75
N SER A 27 7.52 -10.53 -1.41
CA SER A 27 7.97 -9.17 -1.06
C SER A 27 7.79 -8.20 -2.22
N GLY A 28 8.14 -8.59 -3.45
CA GLY A 28 7.95 -7.77 -4.64
C GLY A 28 6.47 -7.48 -4.94
N ILE A 29 5.62 -8.52 -4.85
CA ILE A 29 4.17 -8.39 -4.99
C ILE A 29 3.58 -7.47 -3.91
N SER A 30 4.01 -7.63 -2.66
CA SER A 30 3.58 -6.81 -1.53
C SER A 30 3.96 -5.34 -1.73
N TYR A 31 5.21 -5.08 -2.13
CA TYR A 31 5.69 -3.73 -2.42
C TYR A 31 4.87 -3.04 -3.52
N PHE A 32 4.57 -3.75 -4.60
CA PHE A 32 3.71 -3.23 -5.68
C PHE A 32 2.30 -2.90 -5.17
N SER A 33 1.69 -3.80 -4.38
CA SER A 33 0.35 -3.61 -3.82
C SER A 33 0.28 -2.42 -2.85
N ILE A 34 1.27 -2.28 -1.96
CA ILE A 34 1.38 -1.13 -1.04
C ILE A 34 1.53 0.17 -1.83
N SER A 35 2.37 0.18 -2.87
CA SER A 35 2.56 1.37 -3.72
C SER A 35 1.27 1.81 -4.40
N GLN A 36 0.49 0.85 -4.91
CA GLN A 36 -0.83 1.10 -5.50
C GLN A 36 -1.84 1.62 -4.47
N LEU A 37 -1.80 1.11 -3.23
CA LEU A 37 -2.65 1.60 -2.14
C LEU A 37 -2.29 3.05 -1.76
N MET A 38 -1.00 3.36 -1.68
CA MET A 38 -0.53 4.73 -1.41
C MET A 38 -0.96 5.69 -2.51
N GLU A 39 -0.88 5.29 -3.79
CA GLU A 39 -1.38 6.10 -4.90
C GLU A 39 -2.90 6.31 -4.82
N SER A 40 -3.66 5.27 -4.49
CA SER A 40 -5.11 5.37 -4.22
C SER A 40 -5.42 6.44 -3.19
N GLN A 41 -4.67 6.42 -2.08
CA GLN A 41 -4.87 7.35 -0.97
C GLN A 41 -4.57 8.78 -1.39
N ARG A 42 -3.49 9.01 -2.16
CA ARG A 42 -3.18 10.33 -2.73
C ARG A 42 -4.30 10.84 -3.63
N TRP A 43 -4.89 9.97 -4.45
CA TRP A 43 -6.03 10.37 -5.27
C TRP A 43 -7.25 10.71 -4.41
N VAL A 44 -7.52 9.96 -3.33
CA VAL A 44 -8.61 10.26 -2.37
C VAL A 44 -8.42 11.63 -1.74
N GLU A 45 -7.21 11.92 -1.30
CA GLU A 45 -6.85 13.22 -0.74
C GLU A 45 -7.03 14.33 -1.78
N HIS A 46 -6.51 14.15 -3.00
CA HIS A 46 -6.65 15.11 -4.09
C HIS A 46 -8.11 15.45 -4.42
N THR A 47 -8.96 14.43 -4.62
CA THR A 47 -10.39 14.66 -4.86
C THR A 47 -11.04 15.37 -3.66
N THR A 48 -10.61 15.09 -2.44
CA THR A 48 -11.12 15.78 -1.24
C THR A 48 -10.70 17.25 -1.24
N GLN A 49 -9.45 17.58 -1.60
CA GLN A 49 -8.95 18.95 -1.73
C GLN A 49 -9.75 19.73 -2.78
N VAL A 50 -9.93 19.20 -3.99
CA VAL A 50 -10.73 19.85 -5.07
C VAL A 50 -12.16 20.15 -4.59
N ARG A 51 -12.82 19.16 -3.99
CA ARG A 51 -14.19 19.31 -3.49
C ARG A 51 -14.28 20.30 -2.33
N SER A 52 -13.27 20.32 -1.45
CA SER A 52 -13.18 21.28 -0.36
C SER A 52 -13.06 22.71 -0.89
N ALA A 53 -12.14 22.97 -1.82
CA ALA A 53 -11.98 24.28 -2.44
C ALA A 53 -13.27 24.75 -3.13
N LEU A 54 -13.94 23.88 -3.89
CA LEU A 54 -15.25 24.17 -4.50
C LEU A 54 -16.33 24.51 -3.46
N ASN A 55 -16.36 23.79 -2.33
CA ASN A 55 -17.33 24.01 -1.27
C ASN A 55 -17.06 25.29 -0.47
N ASN A 56 -15.79 25.61 -0.22
CA ASN A 56 -15.40 26.85 0.43
C ASN A 56 -15.73 28.07 -0.44
N LEU A 57 -15.46 27.97 -1.75
CA LEU A 57 -15.83 28.97 -2.75
C LEU A 57 -17.33 29.30 -2.68
N ILE A 58 -18.20 28.28 -2.76
CA ILE A 58 -19.65 28.52 -2.70
C ILE A 58 -20.13 28.96 -1.33
N SER A 59 -19.43 28.59 -0.25
CA SER A 59 -19.76 29.05 1.10
C SER A 59 -19.53 30.55 1.21
N LEU A 60 -18.35 31.04 0.83
CA LEU A 60 -18.03 32.47 0.86
C LEU A 60 -18.97 33.29 -0.02
N MET A 61 -19.36 32.78 -1.20
CA MET A 61 -20.35 33.46 -2.03
C MET A 61 -21.73 33.54 -1.36
N LYS A 62 -22.14 32.52 -0.59
CA LYS A 62 -23.39 32.57 0.20
C LYS A 62 -23.28 33.57 1.34
N ASP A 63 -22.15 33.60 2.04
CA ASP A 63 -21.94 34.50 3.18
C ASP A 63 -21.95 35.95 2.72
N ALA A 64 -21.27 36.26 1.60
CA ALA A 64 -21.32 37.56 0.95
C ALA A 64 -22.74 37.96 0.52
N GLU A 65 -23.51 37.05 -0.08
CA GLU A 65 -24.91 37.29 -0.43
C GLU A 65 -25.80 37.47 0.81
N THR A 66 -25.54 36.73 1.88
CA THR A 66 -26.29 36.83 3.14
C THR A 66 -26.04 38.18 3.81
N GLY A 67 -24.77 38.61 3.87
CA GLY A 67 -24.40 39.93 4.37
C GLY A 67 -24.99 41.07 3.53
N GLN A 68 -24.94 40.96 2.20
CA GLN A 68 -25.59 41.89 1.30
C GLN A 68 -27.09 42.01 1.58
N ARG A 69 -27.82 40.89 1.72
CA ARG A 69 -29.25 40.91 2.01
C ARG A 69 -29.57 41.54 3.37
N GLY A 70 -28.76 41.23 4.39
CA GLY A 70 -28.85 41.86 5.71
C GLY A 70 -28.72 43.38 5.61
N TYR A 71 -27.68 43.87 4.93
CA TYR A 71 -27.45 45.29 4.70
C TYR A 71 -28.59 45.96 3.92
N LEU A 72 -29.10 45.32 2.86
CA LEU A 72 -30.21 45.85 2.09
C LEU A 72 -31.48 46.01 2.93
N LEU A 73 -31.70 45.10 3.88
CA LEU A 73 -32.85 45.11 4.78
C LEU A 73 -32.71 46.15 5.90
N THR A 74 -31.55 46.21 6.56
CA THR A 74 -31.36 47.00 7.79
C THR A 74 -30.72 48.36 7.54
N GLY A 75 -29.87 48.47 6.51
CA GLY A 75 -28.99 49.62 6.29
C GLY A 75 -27.76 49.66 7.21
N ASP A 76 -27.55 48.64 8.04
CA ASP A 76 -26.45 48.58 9.00
C ASP A 76 -25.20 47.93 8.38
N ASP A 77 -24.11 48.69 8.32
CA ASP A 77 -22.84 48.28 7.72
C ASP A 77 -22.21 47.04 8.39
N THR A 78 -22.59 46.68 9.63
CA THR A 78 -22.11 45.45 10.29
C THR A 78 -22.49 44.19 9.51
N PHE A 79 -23.61 44.20 8.79
CA PHE A 79 -24.00 43.08 7.91
C PHE A 79 -23.06 42.91 6.71
N LEU A 80 -22.20 43.90 6.40
CA LEU A 80 -21.24 43.79 5.31
C LEU A 80 -19.92 43.09 5.72
N GLU A 81 -19.73 42.76 7.00
CA GLU A 81 -18.54 42.01 7.45
C GLU A 81 -18.27 40.74 6.62
N PRO A 82 -19.26 39.87 6.32
CA PRO A 82 -19.01 38.66 5.51
C PRO A 82 -18.79 38.94 4.01
N TYR A 83 -19.10 40.14 3.53
CA TYR A 83 -18.83 40.56 2.15
C TYR A 83 -17.41 41.11 2.00
N ASN A 84 -16.91 41.80 3.03
CA ASN A 84 -15.61 42.45 3.00
C ASN A 84 -14.49 41.44 2.78
N GLY A 85 -13.75 41.56 1.67
CA GLY A 85 -12.68 40.63 1.30
C GLY A 85 -13.14 39.28 0.74
N ALA A 86 -14.45 39.00 0.70
CA ALA A 86 -14.96 37.71 0.22
C ALA A 86 -14.61 37.46 -1.26
N LYS A 87 -14.60 38.51 -2.11
CA LYS A 87 -14.20 38.37 -3.52
C LYS A 87 -12.77 37.84 -3.66
N ALA A 88 -11.83 38.40 -2.90
CA ALA A 88 -10.43 37.99 -2.95
C ALA A 88 -10.26 36.52 -2.53
N GLN A 89 -10.90 36.12 -1.43
CA GLN A 89 -10.87 34.73 -0.95
C GLN A 89 -11.54 33.75 -1.92
N VAL A 90 -12.65 34.14 -2.55
CA VAL A 90 -13.31 33.34 -3.60
C VAL A 90 -12.37 33.12 -4.80
N LEU A 91 -11.63 34.15 -5.21
CA LEU A 91 -10.64 34.05 -6.30
C LEU A 91 -9.44 33.18 -5.92
N GLU A 92 -9.05 33.17 -4.65
CA GLU A 92 -8.01 32.26 -4.14
C GLU A 92 -8.45 30.79 -4.26
N PHE A 93 -9.65 30.45 -3.79
CA PHE A 93 -10.21 29.09 -3.97
C PHE A 93 -10.42 28.74 -5.44
N TYR A 94 -10.80 29.71 -6.28
CA TYR A 94 -10.88 29.49 -7.73
C TYR A 94 -9.51 29.11 -8.31
N SER A 95 -8.45 29.83 -7.94
CA SER A 95 -7.07 29.52 -8.38
C SER A 95 -6.60 28.17 -7.85
N GLU A 96 -6.97 27.81 -6.62
CA GLU A 96 -6.69 26.49 -6.05
C GLU A 96 -7.38 25.38 -6.86
N VAL A 97 -8.66 25.51 -7.18
CA VAL A 97 -9.38 24.56 -8.03
C VAL A 97 -8.73 24.48 -9.41
N GLN A 98 -8.34 25.62 -10.00
CA GLN A 98 -7.65 25.66 -11.28
C GLN A 98 -6.33 24.89 -11.24
N GLN A 99 -5.54 25.05 -10.18
CA GLN A 99 -4.26 24.36 -10.01
C GLN A 99 -4.42 22.87 -9.75
N LEU A 100 -5.35 22.48 -8.87
CA LEU A 100 -5.61 21.08 -8.53
C LEU A 100 -6.19 20.30 -9.71
N THR A 101 -6.92 20.96 -10.61
CA THR A 101 -7.58 20.28 -11.73
C THR A 101 -6.83 20.37 -13.07
N ARG A 102 -5.54 20.72 -13.07
CA ARG A 102 -4.73 20.89 -14.30
C ARG A 102 -4.64 19.62 -15.15
N ASP A 103 -4.74 18.45 -14.52
CA ASP A 103 -4.72 17.14 -15.16
C ASP A 103 -6.08 16.74 -15.78
N ASN A 104 -7.14 17.53 -15.54
CA ASN A 104 -8.51 17.20 -15.90
C ASN A 104 -9.12 18.22 -16.85
N GLN A 105 -9.03 17.95 -18.16
CA GLN A 105 -9.55 18.82 -19.22
C GLN A 105 -11.03 19.19 -19.04
N SER A 106 -11.86 18.25 -18.57
CA SER A 106 -13.29 18.49 -18.36
C SER A 106 -13.55 19.44 -17.19
N GLN A 107 -12.72 19.44 -16.14
CA GLN A 107 -12.80 20.44 -15.07
C GLN A 107 -12.31 21.80 -15.58
N GLN A 108 -11.19 21.82 -16.32
CA GLN A 108 -10.62 23.05 -16.89
C GLN A 108 -11.59 23.77 -17.84
N HIS A 109 -12.42 23.01 -18.57
CA HIS A 109 -13.45 23.57 -19.45
C HIS A 109 -14.52 24.37 -18.69
N ASP A 110 -14.83 24.00 -17.46
CA ASP A 110 -15.87 24.64 -16.64
C ASP A 110 -15.37 25.92 -15.92
N LEU A 111 -14.05 26.09 -15.78
CA LEU A 111 -13.44 27.19 -15.04
C LEU A 111 -13.73 28.60 -15.60
N PRO A 112 -13.70 28.85 -16.92
CA PRO A 112 -14.05 30.18 -17.45
C PRO A 112 -15.51 30.57 -17.16
N LEU A 113 -16.43 29.59 -17.17
CA LEU A 113 -17.82 29.84 -16.79
C LEU A 113 -17.93 30.15 -15.29
N MET A 114 -17.19 29.43 -14.44
CA MET A 114 -17.14 29.69 -13.00
C MET A 114 -16.64 31.11 -12.70
N GLU A 115 -15.53 31.52 -13.30
CA GLU A 115 -14.96 32.86 -13.15
C GLU A 115 -15.97 33.95 -13.54
N LYS A 116 -16.64 33.78 -14.70
CA LYS A 116 -17.69 34.71 -15.14
C LYS A 116 -18.83 34.80 -14.13
N LEU A 117 -19.30 33.68 -13.58
CA LEU A 117 -20.38 33.67 -12.58
C LEU A 117 -19.96 34.35 -11.28
N ILE A 118 -18.71 34.16 -10.84
CA ILE A 118 -18.13 34.82 -9.67
C ILE A 118 -18.12 36.34 -9.89
N GLU A 119 -17.53 36.80 -10.99
CA GLU A 119 -17.44 38.23 -11.33
C GLU A 119 -18.82 38.88 -11.42
N GLU A 120 -19.76 38.24 -12.13
CA GLU A 120 -21.12 38.76 -12.28
C GLU A 120 -21.86 38.83 -10.93
N LYS A 121 -21.66 37.83 -10.05
CA LYS A 121 -22.27 37.82 -8.72
C LYS A 121 -21.74 38.97 -7.86
N PHE A 122 -20.42 39.15 -7.79
CA PHE A 122 -19.82 40.20 -6.98
C PHE A 122 -20.13 41.60 -7.53
N SER A 123 -20.21 41.77 -8.85
CA SER A 123 -20.67 43.02 -9.47
C SER A 123 -22.10 43.38 -9.08
N ILE A 124 -23.01 42.39 -9.02
CA ILE A 124 -24.38 42.61 -8.54
C ILE A 124 -24.42 43.01 -7.07
N ILE A 125 -23.66 42.31 -6.21
CA ILE A 125 -23.59 42.62 -4.78
C ILE A 125 -23.11 44.07 -4.60
N GLU A 126 -21.98 44.42 -5.20
CA GLU A 126 -21.39 45.76 -5.12
C GLU A 126 -22.36 46.85 -5.60
N ARG A 127 -23.01 46.62 -6.75
CA ARG A 127 -23.99 47.57 -7.29
C ARG A 127 -25.16 47.79 -6.35
N THR A 128 -25.73 46.73 -5.79
CA THR A 128 -26.89 46.85 -4.88
C THR A 128 -26.53 47.52 -3.55
N ILE A 129 -25.33 47.27 -3.03
CA ILE A 129 -24.81 47.97 -1.84
C ILE A 129 -24.64 49.47 -2.16
N SER A 130 -24.04 49.81 -3.30
CA SER A 130 -23.86 51.19 -3.74
C SER A 130 -25.18 51.94 -3.99
N GLU A 131 -26.18 51.27 -4.56
CA GLU A 131 -27.54 51.82 -4.70
C GLU A 131 -28.16 52.12 -3.33
N LYS A 132 -28.12 51.16 -2.39
CA LYS A 132 -28.63 51.34 -1.02
C LYS A 132 -27.92 52.47 -0.26
N LYS A 133 -26.59 52.58 -0.38
CA LYS A 133 -25.78 53.68 0.21
C LYS A 133 -26.19 55.06 -0.31
N ARG A 134 -26.69 55.15 -1.54
CA ARG A 134 -27.23 56.39 -2.15
C ARG A 134 -28.70 56.63 -1.82
N GLY A 135 -29.32 55.81 -0.97
CA GLY A 135 -30.74 55.90 -0.64
C GLY A 135 -31.67 55.37 -1.74
N LEU A 136 -31.14 54.68 -2.76
CA LEU A 136 -31.93 54.09 -3.83
C LEU A 136 -32.28 52.63 -3.47
N PRO A 137 -33.56 52.21 -3.58
CA PRO A 137 -33.90 50.81 -3.40
C PRO A 137 -33.34 49.97 -4.56
N PRO A 138 -32.80 48.77 -4.30
CA PRO A 138 -32.36 47.88 -5.36
C PRO A 138 -33.56 47.43 -6.20
N THR A 139 -33.37 47.36 -7.53
CA THR A 139 -34.44 46.90 -8.43
C THR A 139 -34.71 45.40 -8.24
N ILE A 140 -35.97 44.97 -8.29
CA ILE A 140 -36.33 43.54 -8.21
C ILE A 140 -35.57 42.71 -9.26
N ASN A 141 -35.43 43.23 -10.48
CA ASN A 141 -34.71 42.56 -11.57
C ASN A 141 -33.25 42.25 -11.25
N ILE A 142 -32.53 43.13 -10.54
CA ILE A 142 -31.12 42.88 -10.19
C ILE A 142 -31.00 41.80 -9.11
N LEU A 143 -31.95 41.74 -8.17
CA LEU A 143 -32.01 40.69 -7.15
C LEU A 143 -32.37 39.32 -7.77
N VAL A 144 -33.33 39.29 -8.70
CA VAL A 144 -33.69 38.08 -9.45
C VAL A 144 -32.50 37.57 -10.26
N ARG A 145 -31.77 38.46 -10.94
CA ARG A 145 -30.54 38.10 -11.66
C ARG A 145 -29.47 37.53 -10.72
N GLY A 146 -29.28 38.15 -9.56
CA GLY A 146 -28.36 37.68 -8.52
C GLY A 146 -28.70 36.27 -8.00
N LYS A 147 -29.99 35.93 -7.91
CA LYS A 147 -30.46 34.57 -7.60
C LYS A 147 -30.13 33.59 -8.72
N VAL A 148 -30.43 33.94 -9.98
CA VAL A 148 -30.15 33.08 -11.14
C VAL A 148 -28.67 32.73 -11.22
N ILE A 149 -27.77 33.69 -11.07
CA ILE A 149 -26.31 33.46 -11.06
C ILE A 149 -25.91 32.54 -9.92
N MET A 150 -26.46 32.73 -8.72
CA MET A 150 -26.15 31.87 -7.59
C MET A 150 -26.63 30.43 -7.80
N ASP A 151 -27.80 30.25 -8.40
CA ASP A 151 -28.33 28.94 -8.76
C ASP A 151 -27.49 28.27 -9.85
N SER A 152 -27.06 29.01 -10.88
CA SER A 152 -26.11 28.53 -11.89
C SER A 152 -24.77 28.11 -11.28
N THR A 153 -24.25 28.90 -10.33
CA THR A 153 -23.00 28.58 -9.62
C THR A 153 -23.13 27.29 -8.81
N ARG A 154 -24.25 27.11 -8.08
CA ARG A 154 -24.55 25.87 -7.34
C ARG A 154 -24.62 24.65 -8.27
N VAL A 155 -25.24 24.81 -9.44
CA VAL A 155 -25.34 23.72 -10.44
C VAL A 155 -23.96 23.37 -10.97
N LEU A 156 -23.14 24.36 -11.35
CA LEU A 156 -21.79 24.13 -11.87
C LEU A 156 -20.90 23.40 -10.85
N ILE A 157 -20.90 23.87 -9.60
CA ILE A 157 -20.14 23.23 -8.52
C ILE A 157 -20.63 21.82 -8.24
N LYS A 158 -21.95 21.56 -8.34
CA LYS A 158 -22.50 20.20 -8.22
C LYS A 158 -21.97 19.30 -9.35
N VAL A 159 -21.96 19.79 -10.59
CA VAL A 159 -21.43 19.04 -11.75
C VAL A 159 -19.95 18.71 -11.53
N MET A 160 -19.13 19.68 -11.14
CA MET A 160 -17.71 19.47 -10.86
C MET A 160 -17.46 18.50 -9.71
N ASN A 161 -18.23 18.60 -8.62
CA ASN A 161 -18.19 17.67 -7.49
C ASN A 161 -18.57 16.24 -7.89
N THR A 162 -19.63 16.07 -8.71
CA THR A 162 -20.04 14.76 -9.21
C THR A 162 -18.99 14.16 -10.13
N ARG A 163 -18.32 14.98 -10.95
CA ARG A 163 -17.19 14.54 -11.79
C ARG A 163 -16.04 13.99 -10.96
N GLU A 164 -15.66 14.69 -9.89
CA GLU A 164 -14.65 14.20 -8.93
C GLU A 164 -15.06 12.88 -8.27
N ALA A 165 -16.32 12.76 -7.84
CA ALA A 165 -16.83 11.53 -7.24
C ALA A 165 -16.79 10.34 -8.21
N ASN A 166 -17.12 10.55 -9.48
CA ASN A 166 -17.08 9.50 -10.51
C ASN A 166 -15.64 9.12 -10.88
N LEU A 167 -14.73 10.10 -10.95
CA LEU A 167 -13.31 9.85 -11.22
C LEU A 167 -12.69 9.02 -10.08
N MET A 168 -13.05 9.33 -8.83
CA MET A 168 -12.67 8.56 -7.65
C MET A 168 -13.12 7.11 -7.73
N LEU A 169 -14.41 6.87 -8.03
CA LEU A 169 -14.96 5.51 -8.15
C LEU A 169 -14.23 4.71 -9.24
N THR A 170 -13.94 5.35 -10.37
CA THR A 170 -13.21 4.73 -11.48
C THR A 170 -11.78 4.35 -11.08
N ARG A 171 -11.07 5.24 -10.37
CA ARG A 171 -9.70 5.00 -9.86
C ARG A 171 -9.69 3.86 -8.83
N LYS A 172 -10.64 3.86 -7.88
CA LYS A 172 -10.80 2.77 -6.89
C LYS A 172 -11.12 1.42 -7.55
N ALA A 173 -11.99 1.41 -8.56
CA ALA A 173 -12.36 0.17 -9.26
C ALA A 173 -11.17 -0.47 -9.99
N LYS A 174 -10.26 0.33 -10.56
CA LYS A 174 -9.01 -0.18 -11.17
C LYS A 174 -8.09 -0.83 -10.14
N LEU A 175 -8.03 -0.30 -8.92
CA LEU A 175 -7.13 -0.75 -7.86
C LEU A 175 -7.66 -1.98 -7.09
N ASN A 176 -8.97 -2.05 -6.86
CA ASN A 176 -9.58 -3.14 -6.10
C ASN A 176 -9.40 -4.52 -6.75
N LYS A 177 -9.37 -4.61 -8.09
CA LYS A 177 -9.19 -5.89 -8.79
C LYS A 177 -7.85 -6.57 -8.47
N PHE A 178 -6.79 -5.78 -8.28
CA PHE A 178 -5.45 -6.29 -7.99
C PHE A 178 -5.19 -6.44 -6.48
N THR A 179 -5.70 -5.51 -5.67
CA THR A 179 -5.42 -5.43 -4.24
C THR A 179 -6.16 -6.50 -3.43
N ALA A 180 -7.34 -6.95 -3.87
CA ALA A 180 -8.16 -7.90 -3.11
C ALA A 180 -7.53 -9.31 -2.97
N PHE A 181 -6.82 -9.78 -4.00
CA PHE A 181 -6.22 -11.13 -4.01
C PHE A 181 -4.77 -11.18 -3.50
N THR A 182 -4.09 -10.03 -3.44
CA THR A 182 -2.69 -9.95 -3.01
C THR A 182 -2.44 -10.55 -1.61
N PRO A 183 -3.23 -10.22 -0.56
CA PRO A 183 -2.98 -10.71 0.79
C PRO A 183 -3.17 -12.22 0.92
N ILE A 184 -4.16 -12.77 0.22
CA ILE A 184 -4.45 -14.20 0.18
C ILE A 184 -3.24 -14.94 -0.41
N PHE A 185 -2.72 -14.45 -1.54
CA PHE A 185 -1.57 -15.05 -2.21
C PHE A 185 -0.30 -14.98 -1.36
N ILE A 186 -0.04 -13.84 -0.71
CA ILE A 186 1.09 -13.68 0.23
C ILE A 186 0.94 -14.64 1.41
N GLY A 187 -0.27 -14.79 1.96
CA GLY A 187 -0.56 -15.74 3.03
C GLY A 187 -0.26 -17.18 2.64
N PHE A 188 -0.72 -17.62 1.46
CA PHE A 188 -0.42 -18.95 0.93
C PHE A 188 1.09 -19.16 0.67
N ALA A 189 1.76 -18.20 0.03
CA ALA A 189 3.20 -18.28 -0.23
C ALA A 189 4.01 -18.37 1.08
N SER A 190 3.63 -17.61 2.10
CA SER A 190 4.26 -17.62 3.42
C SER A 190 4.03 -18.96 4.12
N LEU A 191 2.82 -19.51 4.06
CA LEU A 191 2.49 -20.82 4.62
C LEU A 191 3.29 -21.94 3.96
N ILE A 192 3.39 -21.94 2.62
CA ILE A 192 4.19 -22.91 1.86
C ILE A 192 5.67 -22.80 2.24
N GLY A 193 6.22 -21.57 2.30
CA GLY A 193 7.61 -21.35 2.72
C GLY A 193 7.89 -21.87 4.14
N MET A 194 6.95 -21.68 5.07
CA MET A 194 7.05 -22.21 6.44
C MET A 194 7.02 -23.74 6.46
N LEU A 195 6.13 -24.38 5.70
CA LEU A 195 6.04 -25.84 5.60
C LEU A 195 7.31 -26.46 4.98
N ILE A 196 7.85 -25.84 3.92
CA ILE A 196 9.11 -26.25 3.30
C ILE A 196 10.24 -26.17 4.34
N THR A 197 10.34 -25.04 5.04
CA THR A 197 11.37 -24.83 6.07
C THR A 197 11.29 -25.87 7.18
N LEU A 198 10.08 -26.17 7.67
CA LEU A 198 9.84 -27.20 8.69
C LEU A 198 10.19 -28.61 8.19
N PHE A 199 9.80 -28.94 6.96
CA PHE A 199 10.11 -30.22 6.34
C PHE A 199 11.62 -30.43 6.20
N PHE A 200 12.35 -29.43 5.72
CA PHE A 200 13.81 -29.49 5.59
C PHE A 200 14.52 -29.52 6.93
N TYR A 201 14.06 -28.76 7.92
CA TYR A 201 14.58 -28.81 9.28
C TYR A 201 14.46 -30.24 9.86
N ARG A 202 13.28 -30.86 9.77
CA ARG A 202 13.08 -32.26 10.20
C ARG A 202 13.95 -33.24 9.44
N ARG A 203 14.07 -33.07 8.12
CA ARG A 203 14.89 -33.94 7.28
C ARG A 203 16.39 -33.85 7.59
N ILE A 204 16.89 -32.65 7.93
CA ILE A 204 18.26 -32.46 8.39
C ILE A 204 18.47 -33.24 9.69
N GLN A 205 17.56 -33.11 10.64
CA GLN A 205 17.67 -33.70 11.98
C GLN A 205 17.73 -35.24 11.93
N GLN A 206 16.87 -35.86 11.11
CA GLN A 206 16.92 -37.30 10.84
C GLN A 206 18.22 -37.74 10.17
N ASN A 207 18.76 -36.91 9.27
CA ASN A 207 19.99 -37.25 8.55
C ASN A 207 21.24 -37.12 9.43
N THR A 208 21.24 -36.22 10.42
CA THR A 208 22.29 -36.14 11.44
C THR A 208 22.30 -37.36 12.35
N GLU A 209 21.13 -37.80 12.84
CA GLU A 209 21.02 -39.00 13.69
C GLU A 209 21.49 -40.27 12.96
N ALA A 210 21.07 -40.43 11.70
CA ALA A 210 21.51 -41.53 10.86
C ALA A 210 23.02 -41.52 10.61
N SER A 211 23.63 -40.34 10.50
CA SER A 211 25.07 -40.19 10.30
C SER A 211 25.85 -40.56 11.57
N SER A 212 25.37 -40.17 12.76
CA SER A 212 26.01 -40.53 14.03
C SER A 212 26.00 -42.04 14.32
N MET A 213 24.92 -42.74 13.97
CA MET A 213 24.87 -44.21 14.10
C MET A 213 25.87 -44.89 13.16
N LEU A 214 26.04 -44.35 11.94
CA LEU A 214 27.00 -44.90 10.97
C LEU A 214 28.45 -44.76 11.45
N GLU A 215 28.78 -43.61 12.06
CA GLU A 215 30.10 -43.37 12.66
C GLU A 215 30.36 -44.32 13.85
N GLN A 216 29.36 -44.56 14.70
CA GLN A 216 29.47 -45.56 15.76
C GLN A 216 29.71 -46.96 15.21
N GLN A 217 28.95 -47.40 14.20
CA GLN A 217 29.13 -48.71 13.57
C GLN A 217 30.51 -48.87 12.93
N LEU A 218 31.01 -47.81 12.28
CA LEU A 218 32.37 -47.79 11.74
C LEU A 218 33.42 -47.86 12.84
N SER A 219 33.23 -47.14 13.95
CA SER A 219 34.14 -47.19 15.09
C SER A 219 34.15 -48.55 15.77
N GLU A 220 33.00 -49.21 15.93
CA GLU A 220 32.92 -50.57 16.47
C GLU A 220 33.60 -51.56 15.53
N LYS A 221 33.28 -51.53 14.23
CA LYS A 221 33.95 -52.41 13.25
C LYS A 221 35.46 -52.18 13.18
N LYS A 222 35.91 -50.94 13.36
CA LYS A 222 37.34 -50.63 13.38
C LYS A 222 37.99 -51.25 14.62
N LYS A 223 37.38 -51.11 15.80
CA LYS A 223 37.85 -51.73 17.04
C LYS A 223 37.90 -53.26 16.93
N THR A 224 36.88 -53.89 16.35
CA THR A 224 36.90 -55.36 16.18
C THR A 224 38.00 -55.79 15.22
N THR A 225 38.20 -55.06 14.12
CA THR A 225 39.28 -55.35 13.16
C THR A 225 40.66 -55.16 13.81
N GLU A 226 40.86 -54.09 14.58
CA GLU A 226 42.11 -53.85 15.33
C GLU A 226 42.37 -54.98 16.33
N ARG A 227 41.33 -55.44 17.04
CA ARG A 227 41.40 -56.56 17.99
C ARG A 227 41.74 -57.88 17.29
N GLN A 228 41.14 -58.15 16.14
CA GLN A 228 41.46 -59.32 15.32
C GLN A 228 42.92 -59.31 14.85
N ILE A 229 43.44 -58.15 14.41
CA ILE A 229 44.85 -58.00 14.01
C ILE A 229 45.78 -58.25 15.21
N GLU A 230 45.43 -57.73 16.39
CA GLU A 230 46.23 -57.91 17.62
C GLU A 230 46.28 -59.38 18.04
N VAL A 231 45.15 -60.09 18.04
CA VAL A 231 45.08 -61.52 18.34
C VAL A 231 45.89 -62.32 17.34
N ILE A 232 45.72 -62.07 16.03
CA ILE A 232 46.48 -62.75 14.97
C ILE A 232 47.98 -62.48 15.12
N SER A 233 48.39 -61.23 15.39
CA SER A 233 49.80 -60.88 15.57
C SER A 233 50.40 -61.54 16.80
N ASN A 234 49.68 -61.58 17.92
CA ASN A 234 50.13 -62.25 19.15
C ASN A 234 50.28 -63.76 18.94
N VAL A 235 49.34 -64.39 18.25
CA VAL A 235 49.39 -65.81 17.93
C VAL A 235 50.56 -66.09 16.97
N ALA A 236 50.73 -65.29 15.92
CA ALA A 236 51.84 -65.41 14.98
C ALA A 236 53.21 -65.26 15.68
N ASN A 237 53.32 -64.34 16.64
CA ASN A 237 54.53 -64.16 17.44
C ASN A 237 54.81 -65.38 18.35
N LYS A 238 53.80 -65.93 19.03
CA LYS A 238 53.96 -67.14 19.87
C LYS A 238 54.36 -68.37 19.04
N ILE A 239 53.75 -68.54 17.88
CA ILE A 239 54.10 -69.61 16.93
C ILE A 239 55.53 -69.42 16.43
N SER A 240 55.93 -68.19 16.08
CA SER A 240 57.31 -67.89 15.65
C SER A 240 58.35 -68.12 16.74
N ALA A 241 57.97 -68.00 18.02
CA ALA A 241 58.80 -68.31 19.18
C ALA A 241 58.85 -69.82 19.52
N GLY A 242 58.18 -70.67 18.73
CA GLY A 242 58.20 -72.14 18.88
C GLY A 242 57.09 -72.73 19.74
N ASP A 243 56.11 -71.93 20.18
CA ASP A 243 54.93 -72.40 20.91
C ASP A 243 53.78 -72.73 19.95
N TYR A 244 53.69 -74.01 19.57
CA TYR A 244 52.68 -74.52 18.63
C TYR A 244 51.40 -75.03 19.32
N HIS A 245 51.28 -74.90 20.65
CA HIS A 245 50.08 -75.32 21.38
C HIS A 245 49.00 -74.23 21.49
N VAL A 246 49.26 -73.03 20.96
CA VAL A 246 48.33 -71.90 20.99
C VAL A 246 47.12 -72.15 20.08
N ARG A 247 45.91 -72.07 20.64
CA ARG A 247 44.64 -72.06 19.89
C ARG A 247 44.00 -70.68 19.97
N VAL A 248 43.39 -70.25 18.87
CA VAL A 248 42.53 -69.06 18.84
C VAL A 248 41.12 -69.53 19.09
N ASP A 249 40.50 -69.05 20.17
CA ASP A 249 39.08 -69.33 20.42
C ASP A 249 38.19 -68.38 19.62
N GLU A 250 37.01 -68.86 19.19
CA GLU A 250 36.03 -68.01 18.47
C GLU A 250 35.55 -66.81 19.30
N GLU A 251 35.69 -66.87 20.62
CA GLU A 251 35.41 -65.74 21.52
C GLU A 251 36.46 -64.63 21.44
N ASP A 252 37.70 -64.93 21.07
CA ASP A 252 38.77 -63.93 20.93
C ASP A 252 38.63 -63.08 19.65
N LEU A 253 37.78 -63.51 18.72
CA LEU A 253 37.57 -62.91 17.39
C LEU A 253 36.24 -62.16 17.24
N LYS A 254 35.37 -62.19 18.26
CA LYS A 254 34.07 -61.49 18.31
C LYS A 254 34.19 -60.11 18.95
#